data_AF-A0A1M4S4Y2-F1
#
_entry.id   AF-A0A1M4S4Y2-F1
#
_cell.length_a   1.000
_cell.length_b   1.000
_cell.length_c   1.000
_cell.angle_alpha   90.00
_cell.angle_beta   90.00
_cell.angle_gamma   90.00
#
_symmetry.space_group_name_H-M   'P 1'
#
loop_
_entity.id
_entity.type
_entity.pdbx_description
1 polymer ?
#
loop_
_entity_poly.entity_id
_entity_poly.type
_entity_poly.pdbx_seq_one_letter_code
_entity_poly.pdbx_strand_id
1 'polypeptide(L)'
;MNFYNKRGSFESFFDNRSSIIIEFENGNITKKQFLEYNYDLVMKMNLKPFLRIDSYEMGMYNYQYYNVLAKYFNMLAKEVKNTRKHQKYYNYYLNKGNNYYHEKDKAALNLLKYLEFKGVEAYYINVNSKLLNDKLYEIVLLDYKEAIFHSKAIWLLDILKKEGVFLEEKKISLIDEYINETY
;
A
#
# COMPACT_ATOMS: atom_id res chain seq x y z
N MET A 1 -25.47 12.46 -2.72
CA MET A 1 -24.08 12.61 -3.20
C MET A 1 -23.91 11.70 -4.42
N ASN A 2 -23.89 12.25 -5.64
CA ASN A 2 -23.97 11.49 -6.89
C ASN A 2 -22.74 10.59 -7.11
N PHE A 3 -22.97 9.31 -7.44
CA PHE A 3 -21.92 8.34 -7.78
C PHE A 3 -21.04 8.78 -8.96
N TYR A 4 -21.59 9.57 -9.90
CA TYR A 4 -20.86 10.09 -11.05
C TYR A 4 -19.69 11.02 -10.67
N ASN A 5 -19.84 11.85 -9.63
CA ASN A 5 -18.74 12.69 -9.15
C ASN A 5 -17.62 11.89 -8.45
N LYS A 6 -17.92 10.67 -7.97
CA LYS A 6 -16.91 9.81 -7.32
C LYS A 6 -16.02 9.08 -8.31
N ARG A 7 -16.55 8.64 -9.46
CA ARG A 7 -15.73 7.97 -10.50
C ARG A 7 -14.61 8.87 -11.01
N GLY A 8 -14.93 10.09 -11.44
CA GLY A 8 -13.90 11.05 -11.86
C GLY A 8 -12.90 11.41 -10.74
N SER A 9 -13.32 11.36 -9.47
CA SER A 9 -12.41 11.58 -8.34
C SER A 9 -11.43 10.43 -8.12
N PHE A 10 -11.82 9.19 -8.42
CA PHE A 10 -10.92 8.02 -8.32
C PHE A 10 -9.94 7.97 -9.48
N GLU A 11 -10.40 8.19 -10.72
CA GLU A 11 -9.53 8.27 -11.90
C GLU A 11 -8.45 9.33 -11.66
N SER A 12 -8.85 10.55 -11.28
CA SER A 12 -7.91 11.62 -10.95
C SER A 12 -6.95 11.22 -9.82
N PHE A 13 -7.41 10.54 -8.78
CA PHE A 13 -6.53 10.08 -7.70
C PHE A 13 -5.49 9.07 -8.19
N PHE A 14 -5.91 8.06 -8.95
CA PHE A 14 -5.00 7.03 -9.46
C PHE A 14 -4.02 7.59 -10.50
N ASP A 15 -4.49 8.45 -11.40
CA ASP A 15 -3.64 9.11 -12.41
C ASP A 15 -2.55 9.97 -11.75
N ASN A 16 -2.93 10.85 -10.81
CA ASN A 16 -1.97 11.67 -10.08
C ASN A 16 -0.97 10.81 -9.29
N ARG A 17 -1.43 9.71 -8.72
CA ARG A 17 -0.56 8.78 -8.00
C ARG A 17 0.44 8.11 -8.94
N SER A 18 0.01 7.68 -10.12
CA SER A 18 0.88 7.10 -11.14
C SER A 18 1.90 8.13 -11.63
N SER A 19 1.52 9.40 -11.80
CA SER A 19 2.49 10.48 -12.10
C SER A 19 3.55 10.63 -11.02
N ILE A 20 3.19 10.57 -9.72
CA ILE A 20 4.16 10.65 -8.61
C ILE A 20 5.11 9.45 -8.62
N ILE A 21 4.65 8.26 -9.04
CA ILE A 21 5.51 7.07 -9.19
C ILE A 21 6.54 7.31 -10.30
N ILE A 22 6.10 7.75 -11.48
CA ILE A 22 6.98 8.03 -12.62
C ILE A 22 8.03 9.07 -12.26
N GLU A 23 7.66 10.15 -11.57
CA GLU A 23 8.62 11.17 -11.10
C GLU A 23 9.67 10.60 -10.13
N PHE A 24 9.28 9.63 -9.29
CA PHE A 24 10.20 8.98 -8.36
C PHE A 24 11.13 8.00 -9.08
N GLU A 25 10.60 7.22 -10.01
CA GLU A 25 11.36 6.26 -10.83
C GLU A 25 12.39 6.98 -11.70
N ASN A 26 12.01 8.10 -12.33
CA ASN A 26 12.92 8.94 -13.09
C ASN A 26 13.99 9.66 -12.23
N GLY A 27 13.92 9.54 -10.90
CA GLY A 27 14.85 10.21 -9.97
C GLY A 27 14.62 11.72 -9.82
N ASN A 28 13.53 12.26 -10.38
CA ASN A 28 13.19 13.68 -10.28
C ASN A 28 12.80 14.08 -8.85
N ILE A 29 12.28 13.13 -8.07
CA ILE A 29 11.92 13.34 -6.66
C ILE A 29 12.59 12.32 -5.76
N THR A 30 12.95 12.77 -4.56
CA THR A 30 13.52 11.89 -3.53
C THR A 30 12.45 10.99 -2.91
N LYS A 31 12.88 9.91 -2.24
CA LYS A 31 11.98 9.03 -1.47
C LYS A 31 11.16 9.79 -0.42
N LYS A 32 11.73 10.85 0.16
CA LYS A 32 11.01 11.70 1.11
C LYS A 32 9.89 12.47 0.41
N GLN A 33 10.20 13.16 -0.69
CA GLN A 33 9.21 13.88 -1.49
C GLN A 33 8.12 12.94 -2.03
N PHE A 34 8.48 11.73 -2.48
CA PHE A 34 7.50 10.73 -2.89
C PHE A 34 6.48 10.43 -1.80
N LEU A 35 6.91 10.26 -0.54
CA LEU A 35 6.02 10.02 0.59
C LEU A 35 5.17 11.25 0.95
N GLU A 36 5.76 12.45 0.89
CA GLU A 36 5.07 13.72 1.16
C GLU A 36 4.01 14.01 0.08
N TYR A 37 4.33 13.84 -1.20
CA TYR A 37 3.40 14.10 -2.30
C TYR A 37 2.24 13.11 -2.32
N ASN A 38 2.49 11.83 -2.04
CA ASN A 38 1.43 10.86 -1.87
C ASN A 38 0.53 11.21 -0.68
N TYR A 39 1.11 11.65 0.44
CA TYR A 39 0.34 12.09 1.61
C TYR A 39 -0.55 13.29 1.25
N ASP A 40 0.01 14.31 0.61
CA ASP A 40 -0.72 15.50 0.17
C ASP A 40 -1.84 15.16 -0.80
N LEU A 41 -1.61 14.23 -1.73
CA LEU A 41 -2.64 13.73 -2.66
C LEU A 41 -3.83 13.13 -1.90
N VAL A 42 -3.56 12.24 -0.93
CA VAL A 42 -4.59 11.64 -0.08
C VAL A 42 -5.36 12.70 0.72
N MET A 43 -4.66 13.68 1.29
CA MET A 43 -5.27 14.75 2.07
C MET A 43 -6.11 15.71 1.22
N LYS A 44 -5.65 16.05 0.01
CA LYS A 44 -6.36 16.92 -0.95
C LYS A 44 -7.65 16.28 -1.48
N MET A 45 -7.68 14.95 -1.60
CA MET A 45 -8.90 14.24 -2.00
C MET A 45 -10.04 14.45 -0.99
N ASN A 46 -9.72 14.81 0.26
CA ASN A 46 -10.67 15.09 1.34
C ASN A 46 -11.77 14.03 1.47
N LEU A 47 -11.38 12.77 1.25
CA LEU A 47 -12.24 11.61 1.26
C LEU A 47 -11.73 10.67 2.35
N LYS A 48 -12.66 10.10 3.11
CA LYS A 48 -12.33 9.09 4.13
C LYS A 48 -12.46 7.69 3.53
N PRO A 49 -11.72 6.70 4.05
CA PRO A 49 -11.92 5.31 3.67
C PRO A 49 -13.38 4.87 3.79
N PHE A 50 -13.83 4.10 2.82
CA PHE A 50 -15.20 3.59 2.74
C PHE A 50 -15.40 2.44 3.73
N LEU A 51 -16.52 2.46 4.45
CA LEU A 51 -16.89 1.35 5.35
C LEU A 51 -17.36 0.13 4.57
N ARG A 52 -18.06 0.35 3.44
CA ARG A 52 -18.57 -0.69 2.56
C ARG A 52 -17.86 -0.59 1.21
N ILE A 53 -17.35 -1.72 0.72
CA ILE A 53 -16.67 -1.82 -0.58
C ILE A 53 -17.68 -2.38 -1.57
N ASP A 54 -18.14 -1.52 -2.48
CA ASP A 54 -19.06 -1.88 -3.57
C ASP A 54 -18.39 -1.83 -4.95
N SER A 55 -17.10 -1.48 -5.00
CA SER A 55 -16.32 -1.47 -6.23
C SER A 55 -14.83 -1.70 -5.94
N TYR A 56 -14.11 -2.12 -6.98
CA TYR A 56 -12.66 -2.28 -6.95
C TYR A 56 -11.96 -0.97 -6.55
N GLU A 57 -12.37 0.17 -7.12
CA GLU A 57 -11.76 1.48 -6.89
C GLU A 57 -11.88 1.89 -5.42
N MET A 58 -13.03 1.61 -4.79
CA MET A 58 -13.22 1.89 -3.36
C MET A 58 -12.26 1.07 -2.49
N GLY A 59 -12.11 -0.23 -2.80
CA GLY A 59 -11.19 -1.11 -2.07
C GLY A 59 -9.74 -0.70 -2.26
N MET A 60 -9.35 -0.41 -3.51
CA MET A 60 -7.99 0.02 -3.86
C MET A 60 -7.68 1.37 -3.23
N TYR A 61 -8.62 2.32 -3.26
CA TYR A 61 -8.48 3.60 -2.58
C TYR A 61 -8.25 3.43 -1.08
N ASN A 62 -9.06 2.61 -0.40
CA ASN A 62 -8.87 2.35 1.03
C ASN A 62 -7.48 1.79 1.34
N TYR A 63 -7.01 0.83 0.53
CA TYR A 63 -5.68 0.28 0.67
C TYR A 63 -4.61 1.37 0.52
N GLN A 64 -4.66 2.15 -0.56
CA GLN A 64 -3.66 3.19 -0.82
C GLN A 64 -3.69 4.29 0.24
N TYR A 65 -4.88 4.70 0.69
CA TYR A 65 -5.06 5.67 1.77
C TYR A 65 -4.26 5.24 3.01
N TYR A 66 -4.48 4.02 3.51
CA TYR A 66 -3.80 3.55 4.70
C TYR A 66 -2.32 3.26 4.46
N ASN A 67 -1.94 2.75 3.28
CA ASN A 67 -0.54 2.51 2.91
C ASN A 67 0.28 3.81 2.94
N VAL A 68 -0.26 4.87 2.35
CA VAL A 68 0.36 6.20 2.29
C VAL A 68 0.53 6.75 3.70
N LEU A 69 -0.53 6.75 4.52
CA LEU A 69 -0.45 7.23 5.90
C LEU A 69 0.55 6.42 6.73
N ALA A 70 0.57 5.10 6.59
CA ALA A 70 1.51 4.24 7.30
C ALA A 70 2.96 4.62 6.96
N LYS A 71 3.28 4.76 5.66
CA LYS A 71 4.65 5.11 5.22
C LYS A 71 5.03 6.53 5.67
N TYR A 72 4.13 7.50 5.55
CA TYR A 72 4.36 8.89 5.97
C TYR A 72 4.62 9.01 7.48
N PHE A 73 3.78 8.41 8.33
CA PHE A 73 3.99 8.48 9.78
C PHE A 73 5.25 7.73 10.23
N ASN A 74 5.61 6.62 9.57
CA ASN A 74 6.89 5.95 9.82
C ASN A 74 8.10 6.81 9.42
N MET A 75 8.00 7.60 8.35
CA MET A 75 9.02 8.58 7.97
C MET A 75 9.16 9.65 9.05
N LEU A 76 8.06 10.26 9.51
CA LEU A 76 8.08 11.24 10.60
C LEU A 76 8.68 10.67 11.89
N ALA A 77 8.37 9.42 12.25
CA ALA A 77 8.98 8.76 13.40
C ALA A 77 10.51 8.69 13.26
N LYS A 78 11.02 8.26 12.10
CA LYS A 78 12.47 8.20 11.84
C LYS A 78 13.14 9.56 11.90
N GLU A 79 12.52 10.60 11.36
CA GLU A 79 13.05 11.97 11.42
C GLU A 79 13.15 12.47 12.85
N VAL A 80 12.10 12.27 13.66
CA VAL A 80 12.11 12.68 15.07
C VAL A 80 13.16 11.90 15.86
N LYS A 81 13.32 10.58 15.61
CA LYS A 81 14.33 9.74 16.27
C LYS A 81 15.75 10.28 16.09
N ASN A 82 16.03 10.88 14.94
CA ASN A 82 17.34 11.43 14.60
C ASN A 82 17.54 12.87 15.12
N THR A 83 16.56 13.42 15.84
CA THR A 83 16.66 14.75 16.46
C THR A 83 16.73 14.66 17.98
N ARG A 84 17.15 15.72 18.67
CA ARG A 84 17.06 15.82 20.15
C ARG A 84 15.61 15.93 20.68
N LYS A 85 14.59 15.82 19.81
CA LYS A 85 13.18 15.98 20.18
C LYS A 85 12.69 14.79 21.01
N HIS A 86 11.71 15.06 21.86
CA HIS A 86 11.23 14.14 22.89
C HIS A 86 10.72 12.79 22.36
N GLN A 87 11.11 11.71 23.04
CA GLN A 87 10.66 10.31 22.86
C GLN A 87 9.13 10.19 22.65
N LYS A 88 8.35 11.09 23.25
CA LYS A 88 6.88 11.17 23.10
C LYS A 88 6.43 11.29 21.64
N TYR A 89 7.08 12.16 20.84
CA TYR A 89 6.70 12.37 19.44
C TYR A 89 7.09 11.18 18.55
N TYR A 90 8.25 10.58 18.81
CA TYR A 90 8.67 9.35 18.15
C TYR A 90 7.64 8.23 18.37
N ASN A 91 7.27 7.97 19.63
CA ASN A 91 6.28 6.95 19.97
C ASN A 91 4.91 7.24 19.34
N TYR A 92 4.48 8.52 19.34
CA TYR A 92 3.21 8.92 18.72
C TYR A 92 3.16 8.58 17.22
N TYR A 93 4.18 9.00 16.46
CA TYR A 93 4.25 8.74 15.02
C TYR A 93 4.42 7.27 14.70
N LEU A 94 5.23 6.54 15.48
CA LEU A 94 5.41 5.10 15.32
C LEU A 94 4.09 4.35 15.53
N ASN A 95 3.36 4.67 16.60
CA ASN A 95 2.06 4.05 16.89
C ASN A 95 1.02 4.34 15.81
N LYS A 96 0.97 5.60 15.32
CA LYS A 96 0.14 5.98 14.16
C LYS A 96 0.48 5.14 12.93
N GLY A 97 1.77 5.05 12.58
CA GLY A 97 2.24 4.26 11.43
C GLY A 97 1.87 2.78 11.54
N ASN A 98 2.05 2.18 12.72
CA ASN A 98 1.69 0.78 12.97
C ASN A 98 0.18 0.54 12.87
N ASN A 99 -0.63 1.44 13.42
CA ASN A 99 -2.09 1.37 13.30
C ASN A 99 -2.53 1.42 11.83
N TYR A 100 -1.95 2.35 11.04
CA TYR A 100 -2.28 2.42 9.61
C TYR A 100 -1.80 1.21 8.81
N TYR A 101 -0.68 0.55 9.19
CA TYR A 101 -0.31 -0.72 8.56
C TYR A 101 -1.35 -1.82 8.82
N HIS A 102 -1.89 -1.89 10.04
CA HIS A 102 -2.97 -2.82 10.37
C HIS A 102 -4.24 -2.53 9.56
N GLU A 103 -4.66 -1.27 9.48
CA GLU A 103 -5.82 -0.87 8.68
C GLU A 103 -5.61 -1.08 7.18
N LYS A 104 -4.38 -0.92 6.69
CA LYS A 104 -3.99 -1.22 5.31
C LYS A 104 -4.17 -2.71 4.99
N ASP A 105 -3.74 -3.60 5.87
CA ASP A 105 -3.92 -5.06 5.67
C ASP A 105 -5.40 -5.46 5.73
N LYS A 106 -6.20 -4.82 6.61
CA LYS A 106 -7.68 -5.01 6.60
C LYS A 106 -8.32 -4.50 5.31
N ALA A 107 -7.87 -3.36 4.80
CA ALA A 107 -8.38 -2.81 3.54
C ALA A 107 -8.09 -3.74 2.36
N ALA A 108 -6.88 -4.32 2.30
CA ALA A 108 -6.55 -5.37 1.33
C ALA A 108 -7.53 -6.55 1.45
N LEU A 109 -7.72 -7.10 2.66
CA LEU A 109 -8.67 -8.21 2.87
C LEU A 109 -10.10 -7.85 2.43
N ASN A 110 -10.57 -6.65 2.73
CA ASN A 110 -11.93 -6.22 2.34
C ASN A 110 -12.10 -6.20 0.82
N LEU A 111 -11.08 -5.76 0.07
CA LEU A 111 -11.09 -5.82 -1.38
C LEU A 111 -11.03 -7.27 -1.87
N LEU A 112 -10.17 -8.11 -1.30
CA LEU A 112 -10.09 -9.53 -1.67
C LEU A 112 -11.42 -10.26 -1.48
N LYS A 113 -12.12 -9.97 -0.38
CA LYS A 113 -13.45 -10.52 -0.11
C LYS A 113 -14.50 -10.02 -1.11
N TYR A 114 -14.45 -8.74 -1.49
CA TYR A 114 -15.33 -8.21 -2.54
C TYR A 114 -15.10 -8.91 -3.88
N LEU A 115 -13.86 -9.27 -4.19
CA LEU A 115 -13.49 -10.04 -5.39
C LEU A 115 -13.70 -11.55 -5.23
N GLU A 116 -14.21 -12.01 -4.08
CA GLU A 116 -14.37 -13.44 -3.76
C GLU A 116 -13.06 -14.24 -3.94
N PHE A 117 -11.90 -13.60 -3.73
CA PHE A 117 -10.57 -14.16 -3.96
C PHE A 117 -10.33 -14.66 -5.41
N LYS A 118 -11.18 -14.29 -6.37
CA LYS A 118 -10.99 -14.62 -7.79
C LYS A 118 -9.93 -13.72 -8.42
N GLY A 119 -9.09 -14.30 -9.28
CA GLY A 119 -8.01 -13.58 -9.94
C GLY A 119 -6.96 -13.08 -8.95
N VAL A 120 -6.69 -13.82 -7.88
CA VAL A 120 -5.72 -13.46 -6.85
C VAL A 120 -4.60 -14.48 -6.79
N GLU A 121 -3.37 -14.00 -6.81
CA GLU A 121 -2.20 -14.79 -6.44
C GLU A 121 -1.45 -14.10 -5.31
N ALA A 122 -0.95 -14.87 -4.35
CA ALA A 122 -0.08 -14.37 -3.31
C ALA A 122 1.13 -15.27 -3.14
N TYR A 123 2.29 -14.71 -2.82
CA TYR A 123 3.53 -15.45 -2.69
C TYR A 123 4.56 -14.66 -1.88
N TYR A 124 5.56 -15.35 -1.33
CA TYR A 124 6.69 -14.68 -0.70
C TYR A 124 7.56 -13.95 -1.71
N ILE A 125 8.08 -12.79 -1.33
CA ILE A 125 8.97 -11.99 -2.19
C ILE A 125 10.43 -12.32 -1.87
N ASN A 126 11.25 -12.48 -2.90
CA ASN A 126 12.70 -12.55 -2.75
C ASN A 126 13.27 -11.16 -2.40
N VAL A 127 13.78 -11.00 -1.18
CA VAL A 127 14.34 -9.72 -0.71
C VAL A 127 15.71 -9.90 -0.07
N ASN A 128 16.62 -8.96 -0.35
CA ASN A 128 17.97 -8.96 0.23
C ASN A 128 17.97 -8.73 1.76
N SER A 129 16.88 -8.17 2.31
CA SER A 129 16.78 -7.87 3.73
C SER A 129 16.51 -9.14 4.55
N LYS A 130 17.47 -9.55 5.38
CA LYS A 130 17.31 -10.66 6.35
C LYS A 130 16.10 -10.49 7.29
N LEU A 131 15.70 -9.24 7.57
CA LEU A 131 14.55 -8.95 8.43
C LEU A 131 13.20 -9.16 7.74
N LEU A 132 13.17 -9.10 6.40
CA LEU A 132 11.96 -9.20 5.57
C LEU A 132 11.87 -10.52 4.81
N ASN A 133 12.99 -11.19 4.58
CA ASN A 133 13.03 -12.51 3.97
C ASN A 133 12.14 -13.48 4.77
N ASP A 134 11.35 -14.28 4.05
CA ASP A 134 10.34 -15.21 4.61
C ASP A 134 9.23 -14.55 5.44
N LYS A 135 9.08 -13.23 5.36
CA LYS A 135 8.04 -12.47 6.09
C LYS A 135 7.24 -11.54 5.21
N LEU A 136 7.88 -10.95 4.20
CA LEU A 136 7.21 -10.09 3.23
C LEU A 136 6.64 -10.96 2.10
N TYR A 137 5.35 -10.81 1.87
CA TYR A 137 4.66 -11.44 0.75
C TYR A 137 3.92 -10.39 -0.07
N GLU A 138 3.73 -10.73 -1.34
CA GLU A 138 2.98 -9.97 -2.32
C GLU A 138 1.59 -10.60 -2.50
N ILE A 139 0.60 -9.77 -2.81
CA ILE A 139 -0.73 -10.20 -3.26
C ILE A 139 -1.00 -9.44 -4.55
N VAL A 140 -1.26 -10.16 -5.63
CA VAL A 140 -1.45 -9.65 -6.98
C VAL A 140 -2.88 -9.91 -7.40
N LEU A 141 -3.56 -8.88 -7.88
CA LEU A 141 -4.84 -9.03 -8.55
C LEU A 141 -4.61 -9.15 -10.06
N LEU A 142 -4.74 -10.36 -10.60
CA LEU A 142 -4.40 -10.71 -11.97
C LEU A 142 -5.23 -9.94 -13.01
N ASP A 143 -6.48 -9.62 -12.68
CA ASP A 143 -7.41 -8.92 -13.57
C ASP A 143 -7.21 -7.39 -13.57
N TYR A 144 -6.32 -6.86 -12.72
CA TYR A 144 -6.16 -5.42 -12.52
C TYR A 144 -4.70 -5.01 -12.63
N LYS A 145 -4.41 -4.16 -13.63
CA LYS A 145 -3.08 -3.60 -13.82
C LYS A 145 -2.62 -2.85 -12.55
N GLU A 146 -1.36 -3.03 -12.15
CA GLU A 146 -0.71 -2.32 -11.02
C GLU A 146 -1.33 -2.58 -9.63
N ALA A 147 -2.20 -3.60 -9.51
CA ALA A 147 -2.93 -3.91 -8.29
C ALA A 147 -2.15 -4.86 -7.38
N ILE A 148 -1.06 -4.35 -6.80
CA ILE A 148 -0.14 -5.14 -6.00
C ILE A 148 -0.16 -4.68 -4.54
N PHE A 149 -0.39 -5.63 -3.64
CA PHE A 149 -0.35 -5.43 -2.19
C PHE A 149 0.86 -6.09 -1.57
N HIS A 150 1.41 -5.46 -0.54
CA HIS A 150 2.52 -5.99 0.23
C HIS A 150 2.09 -6.15 1.66
N SER A 151 2.35 -7.29 2.29
CA SER A 151 2.05 -7.47 3.70
C SER A 151 3.07 -8.38 4.40
N LYS A 152 3.04 -8.30 5.74
CA LYS A 152 3.75 -9.18 6.67
C LYS A 152 2.81 -9.74 7.74
N ALA A 153 1.51 -9.46 7.62
CA ALA A 153 0.53 -9.87 8.59
C ALA A 153 0.33 -11.38 8.50
N ILE A 154 0.68 -12.10 9.56
CA ILE A 154 0.51 -13.56 9.63
C ILE A 154 -0.98 -13.93 9.50
N TRP A 155 -1.86 -13.18 10.18
CA TRP A 155 -3.30 -13.43 10.10
C TRP A 155 -3.87 -13.31 8.67
N LEU A 156 -3.33 -12.42 7.85
CA LEU A 156 -3.78 -12.25 6.47
C LEU A 156 -3.19 -13.36 5.58
N LEU A 157 -1.94 -13.75 5.83
CA LEU A 157 -1.30 -14.89 5.19
C LEU A 157 -2.10 -16.19 5.42
N ASP A 158 -2.51 -16.45 6.67
CA ASP A 158 -3.29 -17.63 7.02
C ASP A 158 -4.63 -17.68 6.26
N ILE A 159 -5.27 -16.52 6.06
CA ILE A 159 -6.48 -16.41 5.23
C ILE A 159 -6.17 -16.73 3.77
N LEU A 160 -5.12 -16.14 3.19
CA LEU A 160 -4.73 -16.39 1.79
C LEU A 160 -4.42 -17.88 1.54
N LYS A 161 -3.73 -18.54 2.47
CA LYS A 161 -3.48 -19.99 2.41
C LYS A 161 -4.77 -20.80 2.50
N LYS A 162 -5.68 -20.42 3.41
CA LYS A 162 -6.98 -21.10 3.58
C LYS A 162 -7.86 -20.98 2.34
N GLU A 163 -7.87 -19.82 1.68
CA GLU A 163 -8.61 -19.58 0.44
C GLU A 163 -7.90 -20.16 -0.80
N GLY A 164 -6.73 -20.80 -0.63
CA GLY A 164 -6.03 -21.50 -1.71
C GLY A 164 -5.35 -20.59 -2.74
N VAL A 165 -5.19 -19.30 -2.44
CA VAL A 165 -4.60 -18.29 -3.34
C VAL A 165 -3.12 -18.01 -3.05
N PHE A 166 -2.55 -18.65 -2.02
CA PHE A 166 -1.14 -18.49 -1.65
C PHE A 166 -0.27 -19.60 -2.23
N LEU A 167 0.77 -19.21 -2.97
CA LEU A 167 1.80 -20.07 -3.51
C LEU A 167 2.97 -20.13 -2.53
N GLU A 168 3.44 -21.35 -2.20
CA GLU A 168 4.56 -21.53 -1.27
C GLU A 168 5.93 -21.17 -1.87
N GLU A 169 5.99 -20.96 -3.19
CA GLU A 169 7.21 -20.51 -3.85
C GLU A 169 7.52 -19.03 -3.58
N LYS A 170 8.81 -18.70 -3.65
CA LYS A 170 9.26 -17.30 -3.64
C LYS A 170 9.34 -16.79 -5.07
N LYS A 171 8.80 -15.60 -5.32
CA LYS A 171 8.95 -14.90 -6.60
C LYS A 171 9.70 -13.56 -6.42
N ILE A 172 10.21 -13.04 -7.52
CA ILE A 172 10.67 -11.64 -7.60
C ILE A 172 9.42 -10.76 -7.51
N SER A 173 9.52 -9.58 -6.86
CA SER A 173 8.37 -8.67 -6.79
C SER A 173 8.01 -8.20 -8.18
N LEU A 174 6.71 -8.19 -8.52
CA LEU A 174 6.25 -7.62 -9.79
C LEU A 174 6.50 -6.11 -9.89
N ILE A 175 6.71 -5.45 -8.74
CA ILE A 175 7.10 -4.05 -8.72
C ILE A 175 8.59 -3.87 -9.08
N ASP A 176 9.46 -4.88 -8.86
CA ASP A 176 10.85 -4.79 -9.31
C ASP A 176 10.94 -4.77 -10.85
N GLU A 177 10.03 -5.43 -11.58
CA GLU A 177 9.95 -5.33 -13.04
C GLU A 177 9.31 -4.02 -13.51
N TYR A 178 8.31 -3.51 -12.78
CA TYR A 178 7.65 -2.23 -13.08
C TYR A 178 8.59 -1.02 -12.91
N ILE A 179 9.56 -1.12 -11.99
CA ILE A 179 10.55 -0.07 -11.69
C ILE A 179 11.79 -0.14 -12.60
N ASN A 180 12.04 -1.27 -13.28
CA ASN A 180 13.31 -1.52 -13.99
C ASN A 180 13.15 -1.71 -15.51
N GLU A 181 12.53 -0.76 -16.21
CA GLU A 181 13.07 -0.42 -17.55
C GLU A 181 14.38 0.37 -17.37
N THR A 182 15.43 -0.43 -17.18
CA THR A 182 16.89 -0.18 -17.14
C THR A 182 17.49 0.68 -16.01
N TYR A 183 18.22 -0.07 -15.17
CA TYR A 183 19.32 0.26 -14.26
C TYR A 183 20.41 1.18 -14.83
#